data_AF-A0A3M1X3Z3-F1
#
_entry.id   AF-A0A3M1X3Z3-F1
#
_cell.length_a   1.000
_cell.length_b   1.000
_cell.length_c   1.000
_cell.angle_alpha   90.00
_cell.angle_beta   90.00
_cell.angle_gamma   90.00
#
_symmetry.space_group_name_H-M   'P 1'
#
loop_
_entity.id
_entity.type
_entity.pdbx_description
1 polymer ?
#
loop_
_entity_poly.entity_id
_entity_poly.type
_entity_poly.pdbx_seq_one_letter_code
_entity_poly.pdbx_strand_id
1 'polypeptide(L)'
;MNGRKGSFIPLILAILFFFSLVETARAQPMRKRVLGSVESEMAGTKVLIRVYFNFPVRYISHFPDKEGKELRIKIDPLFVSPEDRPFIRGRESAPIPDTPEWGEIVEITYEGDMEGGPFLTFLFNNEIGFSVSQGEDFRSLVVTVKKRNSSQEDGGGEAEGY
;
A
#
# COMPACT_ATOMS: atom_id res chain seq x y z
N MET A 1 72.17 -4.85 39.75
CA MET A 1 71.01 -5.78 39.84
C MET A 1 69.76 -4.92 39.65
N ASN A 2 69.34 -4.72 38.40
CA ASN A 2 68.38 -3.67 38.04
C ASN A 2 66.96 -4.25 37.96
N GLY A 3 66.11 -3.86 38.91
CA GLY A 3 64.69 -4.22 38.98
C GLY A 3 63.87 -3.44 37.95
N ARG A 4 63.35 -4.17 36.97
CA ARG A 4 62.49 -3.67 35.88
C ARG A 4 61.06 -3.51 36.43
N LYS A 5 60.62 -2.27 36.68
CA LYS A 5 59.23 -1.96 37.07
C LYS A 5 58.32 -2.17 35.84
N GLY A 6 57.47 -3.20 35.88
CA GLY A 6 56.45 -3.44 34.85
C GLY A 6 55.31 -2.44 34.98
N SER A 7 55.23 -1.48 34.05
CA SER A 7 54.04 -0.64 33.86
C SER A 7 52.92 -1.48 33.22
N PHE A 8 52.01 -1.99 34.04
CA PHE A 8 50.79 -2.69 33.59
C PHE A 8 49.61 -1.73 33.29
N ILE A 9 49.89 -0.43 33.14
CA ILE A 9 48.87 0.61 33.00
C ILE A 9 48.22 0.68 31.59
N PRO A 10 48.87 0.34 30.46
CA PRO A 10 48.24 0.59 29.15
C PRO A 10 47.24 -0.50 28.72
N LEU A 11 47.21 -1.68 29.37
CA LEU A 11 46.37 -2.80 28.93
C LEU A 11 44.91 -2.69 29.40
N ILE A 12 44.66 -2.04 30.55
CA ILE A 12 43.31 -1.89 31.12
C ILE A 12 42.51 -0.80 30.37
N LEU A 13 43.18 0.22 29.84
CA LEU A 13 42.54 1.31 29.08
C LEU A 13 42.03 0.87 27.69
N ALA A 14 42.65 -0.13 27.07
CA ALA A 14 42.25 -0.63 25.76
C ALA A 14 40.93 -1.45 25.80
N ILE A 15 40.63 -2.11 26.92
CA ILE A 15 39.40 -2.92 27.07
C ILE A 15 38.17 -2.04 27.33
N LEU A 16 38.33 -0.91 28.03
CA LEU A 16 37.23 0.02 28.29
C LEU A 16 36.83 0.85 27.07
N PHE A 17 37.72 1.01 26.08
CA PHE A 17 37.37 1.71 24.83
C PHE A 17 36.60 0.82 23.84
N PHE A 18 36.66 -0.50 23.99
CA PHE A 18 35.93 -1.44 23.11
C PHE A 18 34.48 -1.68 23.54
N PHE A 19 34.07 -1.24 24.74
CA PHE A 19 32.72 -1.46 25.27
C PHE A 19 31.72 -0.34 24.95
N SER A 20 32.17 0.76 24.35
CA SER A 20 31.33 1.96 24.14
C SER A 20 30.60 2.02 22.79
N LEU A 21 30.72 0.99 21.96
CA LEU A 21 30.03 0.92 20.66
C LEU A 21 28.98 -0.20 20.60
N VAL A 22 28.24 -0.39 21.71
CA VAL A 22 26.94 -1.08 21.61
C VAL A 22 25.93 -0.03 21.20
N GLU A 23 25.90 0.30 19.90
CA GLU A 23 24.75 0.98 19.32
C GLU A 23 23.55 0.06 19.56
N THR A 24 22.67 0.44 20.49
CA THR A 24 21.38 -0.21 20.64
C THR A 24 20.60 0.07 19.37
N ALA A 25 20.69 -0.83 18.40
CA ALA A 25 19.77 -0.93 17.29
C ALA A 25 18.37 -1.18 17.86
N ARG A 26 17.68 -0.10 18.22
CA ARG A 26 16.28 -0.18 18.60
C ARG A 26 15.51 -0.37 17.31
N ALA A 27 15.11 -1.62 17.06
CA ALA A 27 14.15 -1.93 16.02
C ALA A 27 12.96 -0.97 16.21
N GLN A 28 12.70 -0.11 15.22
CA GLN A 28 11.54 0.76 15.26
C GLN A 28 10.30 -0.14 15.37
N PRO A 29 9.32 0.19 16.23
CA PRO A 29 8.11 -0.61 16.32
C PRO A 29 7.49 -0.69 14.92
N MET A 30 7.39 -1.90 14.35
CA MET A 30 6.72 -2.12 13.08
C MET A 30 5.29 -1.61 13.24
N ARG A 31 4.94 -0.53 12.52
CA ARG A 31 3.57 -0.03 12.48
C ARG A 31 2.71 -1.17 11.95
N LYS A 32 1.79 -1.70 12.75
CA LYS A 32 0.78 -2.65 12.26
C LYS A 32 0.01 -1.93 11.15
N ARG A 33 -0.01 -2.53 9.96
CA ARG A 33 -0.66 -1.99 8.77
C ARG A 33 -1.96 -2.72 8.49
N VAL A 34 -2.98 -1.99 8.04
CA VAL A 34 -4.19 -2.57 7.48
C VAL A 34 -3.90 -3.20 6.12
N LEU A 35 -3.26 -2.42 5.25
CA LEU A 35 -2.91 -2.87 3.91
C LEU A 35 -1.71 -3.82 3.95
N GLY A 36 -1.83 -4.93 3.24
CA GLY A 36 -0.73 -5.84 2.92
C GLY A 36 -0.02 -5.40 1.64
N SER A 37 0.08 -6.29 0.67
CA SER A 37 0.53 -5.98 -0.69
C SER A 37 -0.62 -5.50 -1.59
N VAL A 38 -0.25 -4.85 -2.69
CA VAL A 38 -1.14 -4.65 -3.83
C VAL A 38 -0.44 -5.20 -5.06
N GLU A 39 -1.16 -6.00 -5.83
CA GLU A 39 -0.67 -6.68 -7.02
C GLU A 39 -1.55 -6.32 -8.22
N SER A 40 -0.93 -6.17 -9.39
CA SER A 40 -1.62 -5.97 -10.66
C SER A 40 -1.34 -7.12 -11.61
N GLU A 41 -2.37 -7.53 -12.35
CA GLU A 41 -2.29 -8.58 -13.36
C GLU A 41 -3.05 -8.15 -14.61
N MET A 42 -2.39 -8.23 -15.77
CA MET A 42 -3.02 -7.99 -17.07
C MET A 42 -3.82 -9.21 -17.53
N ALA A 43 -5.12 -9.05 -17.77
CA ALA A 43 -5.99 -10.09 -18.33
C ALA A 43 -6.70 -9.56 -19.60
N GLY A 44 -6.03 -9.69 -20.74
CA GLY A 44 -6.53 -9.17 -22.02
C GLY A 44 -6.64 -7.65 -22.00
N THR A 45 -7.85 -7.11 -22.18
CA THR A 45 -8.15 -5.66 -22.12
C THR A 45 -8.51 -5.17 -20.72
N LYS A 46 -8.29 -5.99 -19.69
CA LYS A 46 -8.58 -5.66 -18.29
C LYS A 46 -7.31 -5.73 -17.46
N VAL A 47 -7.28 -4.95 -16.40
CA VAL A 47 -6.29 -5.05 -15.33
C VAL A 47 -7.03 -5.52 -14.08
N LEU A 48 -6.51 -6.56 -13.44
CA LEU A 48 -6.98 -7.04 -12.15
C LEU A 48 -6.04 -6.50 -11.09
N ILE A 49 -6.59 -5.73 -10.16
CA ILE A 49 -5.86 -5.17 -9.03
C ILE A 49 -6.32 -5.90 -7.78
N ARG A 50 -5.40 -6.62 -7.16
CA ARG A 50 -5.66 -7.35 -5.93
C ARG A 50 -5.03 -6.59 -4.78
N VAL A 51 -5.88 -6.12 -3.87
CA VAL A 51 -5.47 -5.47 -2.63
C VAL A 51 -5.57 -6.48 -1.51
N TYR A 52 -4.44 -6.80 -0.88
CA TYR A 52 -4.39 -7.71 0.26
C TYR A 52 -4.46 -6.94 1.58
N PHE A 53 -5.00 -7.59 2.61
CA PHE A 53 -5.16 -7.05 3.95
C PHE A 53 -4.49 -7.96 4.98
N ASN A 54 -3.86 -7.35 5.99
CA ASN A 54 -3.20 -8.12 7.06
C ASN A 54 -4.20 -8.75 8.05
N PHE A 55 -5.46 -8.34 8.02
CA PHE A 55 -6.58 -8.96 8.73
C PHE A 55 -7.76 -9.18 7.77
N PRO A 56 -8.70 -10.08 8.10
CA PRO A 56 -9.84 -10.33 7.24
C PRO A 56 -10.77 -9.10 7.18
N VAL A 57 -11.24 -8.77 6.00
CA VAL A 57 -12.19 -7.69 5.71
C VAL A 57 -13.34 -8.21 4.87
N ARG A 58 -14.54 -7.68 5.10
CA ARG A 58 -15.73 -7.98 4.30
C ARG A 58 -16.08 -6.80 3.42
N TYR A 59 -16.22 -7.03 2.12
CA TYR A 59 -16.84 -6.11 1.18
C TYR A 59 -18.31 -5.88 1.54
N ILE A 60 -18.72 -4.61 1.65
CA ILE A 60 -20.10 -4.21 1.96
C ILE A 60 -20.79 -3.64 0.72
N SER A 61 -20.18 -2.62 0.13
CA SER A 61 -20.70 -1.91 -1.04
C SER A 61 -19.59 -1.10 -1.70
N HIS A 62 -19.87 -0.48 -2.84
CA HIS A 62 -19.01 0.56 -3.40
C HIS A 62 -19.84 1.63 -4.10
N PHE A 63 -19.22 2.78 -4.37
CA PHE A 63 -19.76 3.85 -5.17
C PHE A 63 -18.64 4.52 -5.96
N PRO A 64 -18.88 4.98 -7.21
CA PRO A 64 -20.06 4.69 -8.02
C PRO A 64 -20.15 3.21 -8.41
N ASP A 65 -21.28 2.75 -8.94
CA ASP A 65 -21.56 1.31 -9.11
C ASP A 65 -20.76 0.63 -10.24
N LYS A 66 -20.29 1.38 -11.25
CA LYS A 66 -19.73 0.79 -12.47
C LYS A 66 -18.60 1.57 -13.10
N GLU A 67 -18.61 2.90 -13.03
CA GLU A 67 -17.62 3.74 -13.69
C GLU A 67 -17.46 5.07 -12.97
N GLY A 68 -16.25 5.63 -13.03
CA GLY A 68 -15.92 6.91 -12.41
C GLY A 68 -14.42 7.18 -12.42
N LYS A 69 -14.03 8.39 -11.98
CA LYS A 69 -12.63 8.76 -11.68
C LYS A 69 -12.18 8.39 -10.27
N GLU A 70 -13.14 8.08 -9.41
CA GLU A 70 -12.93 7.67 -8.04
C GLU A 70 -13.83 6.45 -7.80
N LEU A 71 -13.30 5.44 -7.13
CA LEU A 71 -14.04 4.29 -6.65
C LEU A 71 -13.85 4.20 -5.14
N ARG A 72 -14.91 4.40 -4.38
CA ARG A 72 -14.92 4.28 -2.92
C ARG A 72 -15.63 2.99 -2.51
N ILE A 73 -14.89 2.07 -1.92
CA ILE A 73 -15.37 0.75 -1.51
C ILE A 73 -15.54 0.74 -0.01
N LYS A 74 -16.76 0.49 0.47
CA LYS A 74 -17.02 0.30 1.90
C LYS A 74 -16.67 -1.13 2.31
N ILE A 75 -15.87 -1.25 3.35
CA ILE A 75 -15.43 -2.53 3.91
C ILE A 75 -15.71 -2.63 5.40
N ASP A 76 -15.72 -3.84 5.93
CA ASP A 76 -15.94 -4.13 7.34
C ASP A 76 -14.81 -5.03 7.87
N PRO A 77 -13.88 -4.50 8.68
CA PRO A 77 -12.85 -5.28 9.36
C PRO A 77 -13.45 -6.36 10.26
N LEU A 78 -13.07 -7.61 10.04
CA LEU A 78 -13.54 -8.74 10.84
C LEU A 78 -12.56 -9.05 11.96
N PHE A 79 -13.08 -9.53 13.10
CA PHE A 79 -12.29 -10.01 14.25
C PHE A 79 -11.28 -8.99 14.80
N VAL A 80 -11.70 -7.74 14.95
CA VAL A 80 -10.85 -6.65 15.45
C VAL A 80 -10.61 -6.78 16.95
N SER A 81 -9.35 -7.05 17.32
CA SER A 81 -8.91 -7.00 18.71
C SER A 81 -8.85 -5.56 19.24
N PRO A 82 -8.95 -5.32 20.57
CA PRO A 82 -8.77 -3.99 21.15
C PRO A 82 -7.45 -3.32 20.78
N GLU A 83 -6.36 -4.09 20.70
CA GLU A 83 -5.03 -3.62 20.34
C GLU A 83 -4.90 -3.22 18.86
N ASP A 84 -5.77 -3.73 17.98
CA ASP A 84 -5.75 -3.39 16.55
C ASP A 84 -6.59 -2.14 16.21
N ARG A 85 -7.48 -1.72 17.12
CA ARG A 85 -8.40 -0.57 16.92
C ARG A 85 -7.71 0.73 16.49
N PRO A 86 -6.56 1.14 17.08
CA PRO A 86 -5.89 2.37 16.66
C PRO A 86 -5.42 2.31 15.21
N PHE A 87 -5.01 1.13 14.73
CA PHE A 87 -4.50 0.95 13.36
C PHE A 87 -5.64 0.93 12.34
N ILE A 88 -6.76 0.29 12.69
CA ILE A 88 -7.95 0.25 11.83
C ILE A 88 -8.58 1.62 11.66
N ARG A 89 -8.44 2.53 12.63
CA ARG A 89 -8.90 3.93 12.49
C ARG A 89 -7.91 4.83 11.76
N GLY A 90 -6.80 4.28 11.29
CA GLY A 90 -5.77 5.04 10.59
C GLY A 90 -6.08 5.25 9.10
N ARG A 91 -5.16 5.97 8.45
CA ARG A 91 -5.10 6.15 7.01
C ARG A 91 -3.79 5.56 6.48
N GLU A 92 -3.87 4.85 5.35
CA GLU A 92 -2.73 4.21 4.69
C GLU A 92 -2.87 4.27 3.18
N SER A 93 -1.79 4.63 2.47
CA SER A 93 -1.74 4.56 1.01
C SER A 93 -0.89 3.37 0.58
N ALA A 94 -1.31 2.69 -0.49
CA ALA A 94 -0.52 1.65 -1.13
C ALA A 94 0.49 2.29 -2.11
N PRO A 95 1.72 1.75 -2.22
CA PRO A 95 2.65 2.18 -3.26
C PRO A 95 2.12 1.73 -4.63
N ILE A 96 2.13 2.65 -5.60
CA ILE A 96 1.76 2.37 -6.99
C ILE A 96 3.04 2.44 -7.85
N PRO A 97 3.49 1.32 -8.41
CA PRO A 97 4.57 1.28 -9.40
C PRO A 97 4.23 2.08 -10.67
N ASP A 98 5.22 2.78 -11.20
CA ASP A 98 5.13 3.45 -12.50
C ASP A 98 5.41 2.45 -13.63
N THR A 99 4.46 1.54 -13.87
CA THR A 99 4.56 0.54 -14.92
C THR A 99 3.24 0.40 -15.70
N PRO A 100 3.28 -0.02 -16.99
CA PRO A 100 2.09 -0.07 -17.84
C PRO A 100 0.97 -0.99 -17.34
N GLU A 101 1.28 -1.94 -16.46
CA GLU A 101 0.33 -2.87 -15.84
C GLU A 101 -0.59 -2.18 -14.83
N TRP A 102 -0.17 -1.07 -14.21
CA TRP A 102 -0.98 -0.31 -13.26
C TRP A 102 -1.93 0.67 -13.93
N GLY A 103 -1.77 0.86 -15.25
CA GLY A 103 -2.74 1.51 -16.12
C GLY A 103 -3.08 2.94 -15.67
N GLU A 104 -4.37 3.15 -15.37
CA GLU A 104 -4.94 4.47 -15.06
C GLU A 104 -4.94 4.79 -13.56
N ILE A 105 -4.40 3.92 -12.70
CA ILE A 105 -4.48 4.07 -11.25
C ILE A 105 -3.45 5.09 -10.77
N VAL A 106 -3.93 6.05 -10.00
CA VAL A 106 -3.11 7.11 -9.40
C VAL A 106 -2.82 6.80 -7.94
N GLU A 107 -3.85 6.38 -7.20
CA GLU A 107 -3.76 6.19 -5.76
C GLU A 107 -4.71 5.08 -5.31
N ILE A 108 -4.27 4.33 -4.30
CA ILE A 108 -5.10 3.41 -3.55
C ILE A 108 -4.89 3.71 -2.08
N THR A 109 -5.96 4.11 -1.39
CA THR A 109 -5.89 4.57 0.00
C THR A 109 -6.96 3.92 0.87
N TYR A 110 -6.54 3.38 2.00
CA TYR A 110 -7.40 2.98 3.10
C TYR A 110 -7.71 4.19 3.99
N GLU A 111 -9.00 4.45 4.21
CA GLU A 111 -9.53 5.57 4.98
C GLU A 111 -10.36 5.02 6.16
N GLY A 112 -9.67 4.65 7.25
CA GLY A 112 -10.29 4.18 8.48
C GLY A 112 -10.77 5.28 9.42
N ASP A 113 -10.36 6.52 9.15
CA ASP A 113 -10.68 7.73 9.92
C ASP A 113 -11.93 8.46 9.42
N MET A 114 -12.50 8.03 8.29
CA MET A 114 -13.64 8.68 7.65
C MET A 114 -14.98 8.27 8.30
N GLU A 115 -15.86 9.25 8.48
CA GLU A 115 -17.22 9.00 8.97
C GLU A 115 -18.00 8.07 8.02
N GLY A 116 -18.73 7.12 8.59
CA GLY A 116 -19.48 6.13 7.82
C GLY A 116 -18.63 5.03 7.18
N GLY A 117 -17.31 5.02 7.43
CA GLY A 117 -16.29 4.16 6.81
C GLY A 117 -16.35 2.66 7.12
N PRO A 118 -15.18 2.02 7.32
CA PRO A 118 -13.92 2.36 6.65
C PRO A 118 -14.04 2.15 5.14
N PHE A 119 -13.23 2.91 4.39
CA PHE A 119 -13.23 2.84 2.93
C PHE A 119 -11.87 2.42 2.37
N LEU A 120 -11.90 1.69 1.25
CA LEU A 120 -10.78 1.57 0.34
C LEU A 120 -11.11 2.41 -0.90
N THR A 121 -10.32 3.44 -1.15
CA THR A 121 -10.54 4.42 -2.21
C THR A 121 -9.48 4.27 -3.30
N PHE A 122 -9.93 4.16 -4.54
CA PHE A 122 -9.09 4.18 -5.73
C PHE A 122 -9.31 5.51 -6.45
N LEU A 123 -8.21 6.16 -6.85
CA LEU A 123 -8.22 7.30 -7.76
C LEU A 123 -7.68 6.89 -9.12
N PHE A 124 -8.34 7.32 -10.18
CA PHE A 124 -7.98 7.04 -11.56
C PHE A 124 -7.70 8.35 -12.32
N ASN A 125 -6.74 8.33 -13.24
CA ASN A 125 -6.41 9.48 -14.11
C ASN A 125 -7.61 9.93 -14.94
N ASN A 126 -8.44 8.98 -15.36
CA ASN A 126 -9.58 9.20 -16.22
C ASN A 126 -10.78 8.36 -15.79
N GLU A 127 -11.96 8.69 -16.32
CA GLU A 127 -13.16 7.90 -16.07
C GLU A 127 -13.03 6.51 -16.69
N ILE A 128 -13.17 5.48 -15.86
CA ILE A 128 -12.91 4.09 -16.23
C ILE A 128 -13.99 3.18 -15.65
N GLY A 129 -14.39 2.18 -16.42
CA GLY A 129 -15.30 1.14 -15.97
C GLY A 129 -14.59 0.13 -15.08
N PHE A 130 -15.20 -0.21 -13.95
CA PHE A 130 -14.65 -1.12 -12.96
C PHE A 130 -15.69 -2.10 -12.41
N SER A 131 -15.21 -3.15 -11.74
CA SER A 131 -16.03 -4.04 -10.92
C SER A 131 -15.24 -4.51 -9.70
N VAL A 132 -15.92 -4.70 -8.58
CA VAL A 132 -15.31 -5.12 -7.30
C VAL A 132 -15.78 -6.51 -6.92
N SER A 133 -14.87 -7.35 -6.46
CA SER A 133 -15.18 -8.67 -5.92
C SER A 133 -14.35 -9.01 -4.68
N GLN A 134 -14.94 -9.81 -3.79
CA GLN A 134 -14.32 -10.30 -2.57
C GLN A 134 -13.46 -11.53 -2.89
N GLY A 135 -12.22 -11.57 -2.41
CA GLY A 135 -11.40 -12.79 -2.42
C GLY A 135 -11.95 -13.84 -1.46
N GLU A 136 -11.74 -15.11 -1.78
CA GLU A 136 -12.39 -16.27 -1.10
C GLU A 136 -12.10 -16.36 0.40
N ASP A 137 -10.94 -15.87 0.84
CA ASP A 137 -10.46 -15.95 2.22
C ASP A 137 -10.75 -14.68 3.05
N PHE A 138 -11.50 -13.73 2.49
CA PHE A 138 -11.75 -12.41 3.10
C PHE A 138 -10.49 -11.57 3.34
N ARG A 139 -9.32 -11.93 2.78
CA ARG A 139 -8.07 -11.18 2.96
C ARG A 139 -7.63 -10.43 1.71
N SER A 140 -8.47 -10.41 0.68
CA SER A 140 -8.25 -9.57 -0.49
C SER A 140 -9.53 -9.04 -1.10
N LEU A 141 -9.43 -7.88 -1.73
CA LEU A 141 -10.40 -7.38 -2.70
C LEU A 141 -9.77 -7.36 -4.08
N VAL A 142 -10.55 -7.71 -5.09
CA VAL A 142 -10.14 -7.64 -6.49
C VAL A 142 -10.97 -6.59 -7.20
N VAL A 143 -10.29 -5.55 -7.68
CA VAL A 143 -10.86 -4.52 -8.54
C VAL A 143 -10.42 -4.79 -9.96
N THR A 144 -11.38 -5.07 -10.84
CA THR A 144 -11.10 -5.24 -12.28
C THR A 144 -11.41 -3.93 -12.98
N VAL A 145 -10.44 -3.37 -13.70
CA VAL A 145 -10.60 -2.13 -14.47
C VAL A 145 -10.43 -2.41 -15.97
N LYS A 146 -11.21 -1.74 -16.82
CA LYS A 146 -11.08 -1.87 -18.28
C LYS A 146 -9.97 -0.95 -18.79
N LYS A 147 -8.90 -1.50 -19.38
CA LYS A 147 -7.85 -0.70 -19.99
C LYS A 147 -8.43 0.12 -21.15
N ARG A 148 -8.18 1.43 -21.16
CA ARG A 148 -8.51 2.26 -22.32
C ARG A 148 -7.51 1.92 -23.44
N ASN A 149 -8.01 1.61 -24.63
CA ASN A 149 -7.13 1.46 -25.78
C ASN A 149 -6.58 2.85 -26.12
N SER A 150 -5.26 3.01 -26.11
CA SER A 150 -4.55 4.27 -26.42
C SER A 150 -4.61 4.65 -27.91
N SER A 151 -5.67 4.25 -28.63
CA SER A 151 -5.82 4.45 -30.08
C SER A 151 -7.05 5.27 -30.44
N GLN A 152 -7.65 5.96 -29.46
CA GLN A 152 -8.82 6.81 -29.67
C GLN A 152 -8.54 8.26 -29.24
N GLU A 153 -7.37 8.75 -29.63
CA GLU A 153 -6.98 10.17 -29.69
C GLU A 153 -6.13 10.35 -30.96
N ASP A 154 -6.71 10.07 -32.13
CA ASP A 154 -6.15 10.52 -33.42
C ASP A 154 -7.28 10.50 -34.47
N GLY A 155 -8.06 11.57 -34.50
CA GLY A 155 -9.23 11.66 -35.38
C GLY A 155 -9.85 13.05 -35.47
N GLY A 156 -9.11 14.10 -35.08
CA GLY A 156 -9.46 15.48 -35.39
C GLY A 156 -9.01 15.78 -36.82
N GLY A 157 -9.76 15.29 -37.80
CA GLY A 157 -9.51 15.54 -39.21
C GLY A 157 -9.46 17.03 -39.51
N GLU A 158 -8.34 17.45 -40.09
CA GLU A 158 -8.22 18.69 -40.86
C GLU A 158 -9.35 18.71 -41.90
N ALA A 159 -10.29 19.64 -41.75
CA ALA A 159 -11.15 20.05 -42.84
C ALA A 159 -10.49 21.25 -43.53
N GLU A 160 -9.54 20.97 -44.42
CA GLU A 160 -9.20 21.87 -45.52
C GLU A 160 -9.96 21.48 -46.79
N GLY A 161 -10.51 22.47 -47.49
CA GLY A 161 -11.13 22.38 -48.83
C GLY A 161 -12.66 22.45 -48.80
N TYR A 162 -13.35 23.39 -49.46
CA TYR A 162 -13.04 24.29 -50.58
C TYR A 162 -13.81 25.60 -50.43
#